data_AF-A0A7U8K7H3-F1
#
_entry.id   AF-A0A7U8K7H3-F1
#
_cell.length_a   1.000
_cell.length_b   1.000
_cell.length_c   1.000
_cell.angle_alpha   90.00
_cell.angle_beta   90.00
_cell.angle_gamma   90.00
#
_symmetry.space_group_name_H-M   'P 1'
#
loop_
_entity.id
_entity.type
_entity.pdbx_description
1 polymer ?
#
loop_
_entity_poly.entity_id
_entity_poly.type
_entity_poly.pdbx_seq_one_letter_code
_entity_poly.pdbx_strand_id
1 'polypeptide(L)'
;MKESPDITRVAALVADPARGAMLIALMDGRALTASELAGRGGITKQTASSHLAKLVDGEVLVVEAQGRHRYFRLAGPHVAALLEALMVFSSDAAPPVRTGPRDPALRKSRICYDHLAGEMGVKLFERMQEDQWLADDLTVTDQGRDKLSQIGINLEDLPLSNRPLCRGCLDWSQRHQHLAGRMGKAILDRLLILSWARRLPDSRIISFSPEGERRFNAWLG
;
A
#
# COMPACT_ATOMS: atom_id res chain seq x y z
N MET A 1 -34.09 -14.82 -16.85
CA MET A 1 -32.67 -14.86 -16.40
C MET A 1 -32.19 -13.43 -16.27
N LYS A 2 -31.60 -13.03 -15.12
CA LYS A 2 -30.94 -11.73 -15.05
C LYS A 2 -29.59 -11.86 -15.75
N GLU A 3 -29.48 -11.34 -16.97
CA GLU A 3 -28.26 -11.34 -17.81
C GLU A 3 -27.24 -10.26 -17.40
N SER A 4 -27.38 -9.66 -16.21
CA SER A 4 -26.48 -8.61 -15.73
C SER A 4 -25.78 -9.07 -14.45
N PRO A 5 -24.47 -8.78 -14.27
CA PRO A 5 -23.76 -9.03 -13.02
C PRO A 5 -24.53 -8.48 -11.81
N ASP A 6 -24.78 -9.33 -10.81
CA ASP A 6 -25.46 -8.93 -9.57
C ASP A 6 -24.48 -8.20 -8.65
N ILE A 7 -24.28 -6.90 -8.94
CA ILE A 7 -23.46 -5.99 -8.14
C ILE A 7 -23.97 -5.87 -6.70
N THR A 8 -25.27 -6.04 -6.47
CA THR A 8 -25.91 -5.87 -5.18
C THR A 8 -25.46 -6.96 -4.20
N ARG A 9 -25.31 -8.20 -4.69
CA ARG A 9 -24.77 -9.32 -3.89
C ARG A 9 -23.36 -9.04 -3.38
N VAL A 10 -22.47 -8.58 -4.26
CA VAL A 10 -21.06 -8.30 -3.91
C VAL A 10 -20.98 -7.07 -2.99
N ALA A 11 -21.72 -6.01 -3.29
CA ALA A 11 -21.77 -4.81 -2.46
C ALA A 11 -22.21 -5.13 -1.02
N ALA A 12 -23.24 -5.98 -0.85
CA ALA A 12 -23.71 -6.39 0.47
C ALA A 12 -22.64 -7.12 1.30
N LEU A 13 -21.75 -7.89 0.66
CA LEU A 13 -20.65 -8.58 1.34
C LEU A 13 -19.58 -7.61 1.86
N VAL A 14 -19.38 -6.47 1.21
CA VAL A 14 -18.35 -5.48 1.59
C VAL A 14 -18.92 -4.40 2.53
N ALA A 15 -20.22 -4.11 2.44
CA ALA A 15 -20.92 -3.08 3.21
C ALA A 15 -21.19 -3.47 4.69
N ASP A 16 -20.13 -3.80 5.43
CA ASP A 16 -20.16 -4.10 6.86
C ASP A 16 -18.84 -3.68 7.52
N PRO A 17 -18.84 -2.95 8.65
CA PRO A 17 -17.61 -2.44 9.25
C PRO A 17 -16.59 -3.51 9.63
N ALA A 18 -17.05 -4.64 10.17
CA ALA A 18 -16.15 -5.71 10.60
C ALA A 18 -15.58 -6.46 9.39
N ARG A 19 -16.42 -6.78 8.38
CA ARG A 19 -15.93 -7.39 7.13
C ARG A 19 -14.98 -6.48 6.39
N GLY A 20 -15.28 -5.17 6.32
CA GLY A 20 -14.39 -4.18 5.73
C GLY A 20 -13.01 -4.18 6.39
N ALA A 21 -12.95 -4.15 7.71
CA ALA A 21 -11.68 -4.19 8.45
C ALA A 21 -10.89 -5.51 8.21
N MET A 22 -11.58 -6.65 8.14
CA MET A 22 -10.96 -7.94 7.81
C MET A 22 -10.41 -7.96 6.38
N LEU A 23 -11.17 -7.49 5.40
CA LEU A 23 -10.79 -7.45 3.99
C LEU A 23 -9.59 -6.52 3.77
N ILE A 24 -9.58 -5.34 4.41
CA ILE A 24 -8.44 -4.42 4.39
C ILE A 24 -7.18 -5.07 4.98
N ALA A 25 -7.31 -5.88 6.02
CA ALA A 25 -6.18 -6.57 6.64
C ALA A 25 -5.53 -7.63 5.74
N LEU A 26 -6.24 -8.10 4.71
CA LEU A 26 -5.76 -9.09 3.74
C LEU A 26 -5.18 -8.47 2.46
N MET A 27 -5.26 -7.14 2.32
CA MET A 27 -4.77 -6.41 1.15
C MET A 27 -3.25 -6.52 0.93
N ASP A 28 -2.47 -6.88 1.95
CA ASP A 28 -1.02 -7.11 1.81
C ASP A 28 -0.66 -8.49 1.24
N GLY A 29 -1.67 -9.28 0.86
CA GLY A 29 -1.53 -10.57 0.20
C GLY A 29 -1.26 -11.74 1.13
N ARG A 30 -1.14 -11.51 2.45
CA ARG A 30 -0.97 -12.59 3.43
C ARG A 30 -2.29 -13.31 3.68
N ALA A 31 -2.19 -14.60 3.98
CA ALA A 31 -3.30 -15.37 4.51
C ALA A 31 -3.32 -15.27 6.05
N LEU A 32 -4.47 -14.93 6.64
CA LEU A 32 -4.62 -14.74 8.09
C LEU A 32 -5.62 -15.73 8.67
N THR A 33 -5.45 -16.08 9.95
CA THR A 33 -6.40 -16.95 10.66
C THR A 33 -7.67 -16.21 11.06
N ALA A 34 -8.74 -16.95 11.35
CA ALA A 34 -9.98 -16.38 11.87
C ALA A 34 -9.79 -15.59 13.18
N SER A 35 -8.82 -15.97 14.03
CA SER A 35 -8.56 -15.25 15.29
C SER A 35 -7.89 -13.90 15.05
N GLU A 36 -6.96 -13.83 14.10
CA GLU A 36 -6.32 -12.56 13.72
C GLU A 36 -7.32 -11.62 13.05
N LEU A 37 -8.16 -12.14 12.16
CA LEU A 37 -9.20 -11.36 11.49
C LEU A 37 -10.28 -10.87 12.45
N ALA A 38 -10.68 -11.70 13.43
CA ALA A 38 -11.57 -11.28 14.51
C ALA A 38 -11.01 -10.06 15.27
N GLY A 39 -9.71 -10.07 15.57
CA GLY A 39 -9.01 -8.95 16.19
C GLY A 39 -9.03 -7.69 15.33
N ARG A 40 -8.88 -7.81 14.00
CA ARG A 40 -8.98 -6.67 13.06
C ARG A 40 -10.37 -6.06 13.02
N GLY A 41 -11.41 -6.89 13.08
CA GLY A 41 -12.80 -6.45 13.10
C GLY A 41 -13.31 -5.97 14.46
N GLY A 42 -12.54 -6.15 15.54
CA GLY A 42 -13.00 -5.83 16.90
C GLY A 42 -14.18 -6.69 17.36
N ILE A 43 -14.30 -7.92 16.85
CA ILE A 43 -15.44 -8.81 17.11
C ILE A 43 -15.00 -10.17 17.68
N THR A 44 -15.97 -10.93 18.20
CA THR A 44 -15.71 -12.27 18.73
C THR A 44 -15.33 -13.26 17.62
N LYS A 45 -14.63 -14.35 17.98
CA LYS A 45 -14.30 -15.43 17.03
C LYS A 45 -15.53 -16.09 16.41
N GLN A 46 -16.62 -16.21 17.18
CA GLN A 46 -17.88 -16.78 16.69
C GLN A 46 -18.52 -15.88 15.63
N THR A 47 -18.59 -14.57 15.89
CA THR A 47 -19.09 -13.58 14.93
C THR A 47 -18.20 -13.54 13.69
N ALA A 48 -16.88 -13.54 13.86
CA ALA A 48 -15.93 -13.58 12.75
C ALA A 48 -16.11 -14.83 11.87
N SER A 49 -16.36 -15.99 12.46
CA SER A 49 -16.58 -17.22 11.70
C SER A 49 -17.81 -17.12 10.79
N SER A 50 -18.89 -16.48 11.26
CA SER A 50 -20.09 -16.22 10.45
C SER A 50 -19.79 -15.25 9.28
N HIS A 51 -19.01 -14.19 9.53
CA HIS A 51 -18.59 -13.26 8.49
C HIS A 51 -17.69 -13.91 7.44
N LEU A 52 -16.69 -14.69 7.87
CA LEU A 52 -15.76 -15.37 6.98
C LEU A 52 -16.47 -16.41 6.11
N ALA A 53 -17.46 -17.14 6.66
CA ALA A 53 -18.29 -18.05 5.87
C ALA A 53 -19.01 -17.30 4.74
N LYS A 54 -19.69 -16.19 5.04
CA LYS A 54 -20.37 -15.37 4.02
C LYS A 54 -19.42 -14.85 2.93
N LEU A 55 -18.20 -14.46 3.32
CA LEU A 55 -17.19 -13.95 2.38
C LEU A 55 -16.60 -15.06 1.49
N VAL A 56 -16.48 -16.28 2.01
CA VAL A 56 -16.05 -17.45 1.24
C VAL A 56 -17.17 -17.90 0.29
N ASP A 57 -18.41 -18.02 0.77
CA ASP A 57 -19.58 -18.36 -0.07
C ASP A 57 -19.83 -17.31 -1.17
N GLY A 58 -19.43 -16.07 -0.89
CA GLY A 58 -19.44 -14.96 -1.82
C GLY A 58 -18.26 -14.89 -2.79
N GLU A 59 -17.32 -15.84 -2.71
CA GLU A 59 -16.08 -15.89 -3.50
C GLU A 59 -15.19 -14.64 -3.36
N VAL A 60 -15.35 -13.89 -2.27
CA VAL A 60 -14.49 -12.74 -1.93
C VAL A 60 -13.20 -13.22 -1.28
N LEU A 61 -13.29 -14.30 -0.49
CA LEU A 61 -12.18 -14.96 0.16
C LEU A 61 -12.05 -16.40 -0.31
N VAL A 62 -10.82 -16.90 -0.29
CA VAL A 62 -10.53 -18.33 -0.34
C VAL A 62 -9.90 -18.77 0.96
N VAL A 63 -10.09 -20.05 1.28
CA VAL A 63 -9.62 -20.67 2.50
C VAL A 63 -8.65 -21.79 2.18
N GLU A 64 -7.50 -21.77 2.84
CA GLU A 64 -6.48 -22.83 2.76
C GLU A 64 -6.37 -23.49 4.13
N ALA A 65 -6.45 -24.81 4.14
CA ALA A 65 -6.26 -25.60 5.35
C ALA A 65 -4.77 -25.94 5.48
N GLN A 66 -4.15 -25.54 6.60
CA GLN A 66 -2.78 -25.92 6.93
C GLN A 66 -2.76 -26.48 8.35
N GLY A 67 -2.70 -27.81 8.44
CA GLY A 67 -2.84 -28.53 9.70
C GLY A 67 -4.18 -28.23 10.37
N ARG A 68 -4.16 -27.87 11.66
CA ARG A 68 -5.37 -27.55 12.44
C ARG A 68 -5.91 -26.13 12.21
N HIS A 69 -5.22 -25.32 11.41
CA HIS A 69 -5.56 -23.92 11.20
C HIS A 69 -6.10 -23.70 9.78
N ARG A 70 -7.11 -22.83 9.70
CA ARG A 70 -7.67 -22.34 8.45
C ARG A 70 -7.18 -20.91 8.23
N TYR A 71 -6.57 -20.68 7.08
CA TYR A 71 -6.06 -19.39 6.66
C TYR A 71 -6.94 -18.83 5.55
N PHE A 72 -7.27 -17.56 5.64
CA PHE A 72 -8.13 -16.85 4.71
C PHE A 72 -7.32 -15.81 3.96
N ARG A 73 -7.49 -15.73 2.65
CA ARG A 73 -6.89 -14.71 1.79
C ARG A 73 -7.91 -14.21 0.78
N LEU A 74 -7.66 -13.06 0.18
CA LEU A 74 -8.47 -12.58 -0.94
C LEU A 74 -8.49 -13.61 -2.06
N ALA A 75 -9.64 -13.79 -2.70
CA ALA A 75 -9.81 -14.80 -3.74
C ALA A 75 -8.90 -14.55 -4.95
N GLY A 76 -8.60 -13.28 -5.26
CA GLY A 76 -7.61 -12.92 -6.26
C GLY A 76 -7.46 -11.41 -6.48
N PRO A 77 -6.66 -11.00 -7.48
CA PRO A 77 -6.37 -9.60 -7.77
C PRO A 77 -7.60 -8.75 -8.08
N HIS A 78 -8.65 -9.34 -8.66
CA HIS A 78 -9.90 -8.64 -8.98
C HIS A 78 -10.65 -8.18 -7.71
N VAL A 79 -10.59 -8.94 -6.62
CA VAL A 79 -11.18 -8.55 -5.32
C VAL A 79 -10.38 -7.40 -4.71
N ALA A 80 -9.04 -7.47 -4.78
CA ALA A 80 -8.18 -6.39 -4.31
C ALA A 80 -8.46 -5.08 -5.07
N ALA A 81 -8.57 -5.14 -6.41
CA ALA A 81 -8.90 -3.99 -7.24
C ALA A 81 -10.29 -3.38 -6.91
N LEU A 82 -11.29 -4.21 -6.63
CA LEU A 82 -12.60 -3.74 -6.16
C LEU A 82 -12.48 -3.00 -4.82
N LEU A 83 -11.77 -3.58 -3.85
CA LEU A 83 -11.58 -2.97 -2.53
C LEU A 83 -10.81 -1.65 -2.65
N GLU A 84 -9.80 -1.58 -3.52
CA GLU A 84 -9.10 -0.35 -3.87
C GLU A 84 -10.03 0.72 -4.44
N ALA A 85 -10.88 0.36 -5.41
CA ALA A 85 -11.85 1.28 -5.99
C ALA A 85 -12.84 1.81 -4.94
N LEU A 86 -13.31 0.96 -4.02
CA LEU A 86 -14.19 1.38 -2.92
C LEU A 86 -13.47 2.28 -1.92
N MET A 87 -12.20 2.03 -1.63
CA MET A 87 -11.39 2.91 -0.79
C MET A 87 -11.23 4.30 -1.43
N VAL A 88 -10.99 4.37 -2.75
CA VAL A 88 -10.96 5.64 -3.51
C VAL A 88 -12.33 6.33 -3.46
N PHE A 89 -13.41 5.63 -3.77
CA PHE A 89 -14.76 6.20 -3.79
C PHE A 89 -15.21 6.72 -2.42
N SER A 90 -14.90 5.98 -1.34
CA SER A 90 -15.18 6.40 0.04
C SER A 90 -14.47 7.70 0.41
N SER A 91 -13.37 7.99 -0.29
CA SER A 91 -12.63 9.23 -0.12
C SER A 91 -13.34 10.40 -0.84
N ASP A 92 -14.01 10.17 -1.98
CA ASP A 92 -14.65 11.22 -2.78
C ASP A 92 -16.03 11.67 -2.27
N ALA A 93 -16.75 10.82 -1.51
CA ALA A 93 -18.16 11.04 -1.13
C ALA A 93 -18.41 11.73 0.24
N ALA A 94 -17.39 12.22 0.94
CA ALA A 94 -17.54 12.84 2.27
C ALA A 94 -17.10 14.32 2.30
N PRO A 95 -17.76 15.23 3.07
CA PRO A 95 -17.20 16.55 3.41
C PRO A 95 -15.82 16.37 4.08
N PRO A 96 -14.91 17.38 4.11
CA PRO A 96 -13.47 17.14 4.32
C PRO A 96 -13.17 16.51 5.69
N VAL A 97 -13.23 15.18 5.72
CA VAL A 97 -12.69 14.32 6.77
C VAL A 97 -11.21 14.21 6.44
N ARG A 98 -10.36 14.68 7.36
CA ARG A 98 -8.89 14.54 7.29
C ARG A 98 -8.50 13.18 6.70
N THR A 99 -8.01 13.19 5.46
CA THR A 99 -7.61 11.98 4.75
C THR A 99 -6.33 11.41 5.32
N GLY A 100 -6.25 10.09 5.38
CA GLY A 100 -5.09 9.37 5.87
C GLY A 100 -5.18 8.93 7.35
N PRO A 101 -4.14 8.22 7.83
CA PRO A 101 -4.04 7.80 9.21
C PRO A 101 -4.26 8.96 10.19
N ARG A 102 -5.06 8.74 11.25
CA ARG A 102 -5.17 9.72 12.35
C ARG A 102 -3.81 10.03 12.97
N ASP A 103 -2.95 9.01 13.02
CA ASP A 103 -1.57 9.12 13.44
C ASP A 103 -0.74 9.99 12.47
N PRO A 104 -0.24 11.15 12.91
CA PRO A 104 0.62 12.01 12.10
C PRO A 104 1.87 11.31 11.57
N ALA A 105 2.44 10.34 12.29
CA ALA A 105 3.64 9.64 11.87
C ALA A 105 3.39 8.78 10.62
N LEU A 106 2.23 8.10 10.57
CA LEU A 106 1.83 7.29 9.41
C LEU A 106 1.44 8.13 8.19
N ARG A 107 0.95 9.36 8.39
CA ARG A 107 0.71 10.32 7.30
C ARG A 107 2.01 10.85 6.72
N LYS A 108 2.93 11.26 7.60
CA LYS A 108 4.24 11.79 7.21
C LYS A 108 5.02 10.81 6.35
N SER A 109 5.20 9.58 6.84
CA SER A 109 6.08 8.62 6.17
C SER A 109 5.80 7.18 6.61
N ARG A 110 5.55 6.31 5.63
CA ARG A 110 5.29 4.89 5.84
C ARG A 110 5.76 4.03 4.66
N ILE A 111 5.79 2.73 4.88
CA ILE A 111 5.91 1.74 3.81
C ILE A 111 4.51 1.42 3.28
N CYS A 112 4.33 1.49 1.95
CA CYS A 112 3.09 1.04 1.30
C CYS A 112 3.12 -0.48 1.13
N TYR A 113 3.93 -0.96 0.19
CA TYR A 113 4.25 -2.38 0.01
C TYR A 113 5.72 -2.62 0.34
N ASP A 114 6.61 -2.10 -0.51
CA ASP A 114 8.07 -2.18 -0.38
C ASP A 114 8.76 -0.84 -0.70
N HIS A 115 7.99 0.24 -0.81
CA HIS A 115 8.43 1.56 -1.23
C HIS A 115 7.85 2.64 -0.31
N LEU A 116 8.49 3.81 -0.32
CA LEU A 116 8.15 4.96 0.53
C LEU A 116 6.80 5.58 0.12
N ALA A 117 5.98 5.90 1.10
CA ALA A 117 4.63 6.44 0.95
C ALA A 117 4.33 7.47 2.05
N GLY A 118 3.15 8.07 2.00
CA GLY A 118 2.82 9.26 2.80
C GLY A 118 3.36 10.54 2.17
N GLU A 119 3.32 11.62 2.93
CA GLU A 119 3.75 12.97 2.51
C GLU A 119 5.16 12.93 1.89
N MET A 120 6.10 12.18 2.49
CA MET A 120 7.48 12.08 1.99
C MET A 120 7.61 11.26 0.70
N GLY A 121 6.78 10.22 0.52
CA GLY A 121 6.78 9.41 -0.70
C GLY A 121 6.18 10.15 -1.89
N VAL A 122 5.11 10.91 -1.65
CA VAL A 122 4.50 11.78 -2.65
C VAL A 122 5.45 12.92 -3.03
N LYS A 123 6.02 13.61 -2.04
CA LYS A 123 7.00 14.69 -2.27
C LYS A 123 8.18 14.24 -3.14
N LEU A 124 8.70 13.03 -2.90
CA LEU A 124 9.75 12.45 -3.74
C LEU A 124 9.28 12.32 -5.19
N PHE A 125 8.11 11.74 -5.41
CA PHE A 125 7.62 11.46 -6.75
C PHE A 125 7.27 12.73 -7.52
N GLU A 126 6.62 13.70 -6.87
CA GLU A 126 6.36 15.02 -7.44
C GLU A 126 7.66 15.69 -7.87
N ARG A 127 8.68 15.68 -7.00
CA ARG A 127 9.97 16.26 -7.33
C ARG A 127 10.65 15.56 -8.51
N MET A 128 10.57 14.23 -8.58
CA MET A 128 11.11 13.46 -9.69
C MET A 128 10.44 13.80 -11.03
N GLN A 129 9.17 14.19 -11.01
CA GLN A 129 8.45 14.65 -12.20
C GLN A 129 8.78 16.11 -12.54
N GLU A 130 8.72 17.00 -11.55
CA GLU A 130 8.99 18.44 -11.70
C GLU A 130 10.41 18.71 -12.22
N ASP A 131 11.40 18.01 -11.69
CA ASP A 131 12.81 18.14 -12.11
C ASP A 131 13.18 17.22 -13.28
N GLN A 132 12.21 16.55 -13.91
CA GLN A 132 12.41 15.67 -15.07
C GLN A 132 13.40 14.52 -14.83
N TRP A 133 13.46 13.98 -13.61
CA TRP A 133 14.20 12.75 -13.32
C TRP A 133 13.52 11.53 -13.95
N LEU A 134 12.21 11.66 -14.19
CA LEU A 134 11.38 10.70 -14.92
C LEU A 134 10.76 11.41 -16.13
N ALA A 135 10.69 10.69 -17.25
CA ALA A 135 9.87 11.08 -18.39
C ALA A 135 8.38 10.79 -18.11
N ASP A 136 7.48 11.23 -19.00
CA ASP A 136 6.02 11.06 -18.86
C ASP A 136 5.59 9.58 -18.77
N ASP A 137 6.34 8.67 -19.41
CA ASP A 137 6.14 7.22 -19.35
C ASP A 137 6.81 6.56 -18.13
N LEU A 138 7.35 7.37 -17.21
CA LEU A 138 8.11 6.99 -16.01
C LEU A 138 9.46 6.33 -16.30
N THR A 139 9.99 6.45 -17.51
CA THR A 139 11.38 6.07 -17.80
C THR A 139 12.33 7.02 -17.09
N VAL A 140 13.40 6.48 -16.47
CA VAL A 140 14.41 7.28 -15.77
C VAL A 140 15.30 7.99 -16.80
N THR A 141 15.38 9.32 -16.70
CA THR A 141 16.20 10.16 -17.58
C THR A 141 17.67 10.18 -17.14
N ASP A 142 18.56 10.74 -17.96
CA ASP A 142 19.97 10.91 -17.59
C ASP A 142 20.14 11.80 -16.36
N GLN A 143 19.35 12.87 -16.25
CA GLN A 143 19.32 13.71 -15.05
C GLN A 143 18.85 12.93 -13.81
N GLY A 144 17.84 12.06 -13.98
CA GLY A 144 17.39 11.17 -12.93
C GLY A 144 18.47 10.18 -12.48
N ARG A 145 19.23 9.62 -13.42
CA ARG A 145 20.39 8.75 -13.15
C ARG A 145 21.43 9.49 -12.33
N ASP A 146 21.83 10.69 -12.75
CA ASP A 146 22.81 11.50 -12.03
C ASP A 146 22.35 11.81 -10.61
N LYS A 147 21.08 12.19 -10.44
CA LYS A 147 20.50 12.50 -9.13
C LYS A 147 20.39 11.30 -8.20
N LEU A 148 20.04 10.12 -8.73
CA LEU A 148 19.99 8.86 -7.97
C LEU A 148 21.40 8.40 -7.57
N SER A 149 22.41 8.63 -8.43
CA SER A 149 23.80 8.29 -8.14
C SER A 149 24.36 9.04 -6.92
N GLN A 150 23.88 10.25 -6.63
CA GLN A 150 24.30 11.06 -5.47
C GLN A 150 24.00 10.40 -4.12
N ILE A 151 22.92 9.62 -4.06
CA ILE A 151 22.62 8.81 -2.88
C ILE A 151 23.17 7.40 -3.01
N GLY A 152 23.85 7.05 -4.10
CA GLY A 152 24.49 5.75 -4.35
C GLY A 152 23.56 4.70 -4.94
N ILE A 153 22.61 5.11 -5.80
CA ILE A 153 21.76 4.20 -6.59
C ILE A 153 22.18 4.30 -8.05
N ASN A 154 22.73 3.21 -8.60
CA ASN A 154 22.94 3.05 -10.03
C ASN A 154 21.93 2.05 -10.58
N LEU A 155 21.42 2.29 -11.79
CA LEU A 155 20.35 1.46 -12.37
C LEU A 155 20.86 0.08 -12.79
N GLU A 156 22.13 0.02 -13.17
CA GLU A 156 22.84 -1.17 -13.64
C GLU A 156 23.04 -2.19 -12.51
N ASP A 157 23.11 -1.71 -11.26
CA ASP A 157 23.25 -2.54 -10.06
C ASP A 157 21.91 -3.13 -9.59
N LEU A 158 20.78 -2.70 -10.16
CA LEU A 158 19.47 -3.16 -9.74
C LEU A 158 19.21 -4.61 -10.19
N PRO A 159 18.75 -5.51 -9.30
CA PRO A 159 18.55 -6.92 -9.64
C PRO A 159 17.55 -7.10 -10.77
N LEU A 160 17.92 -7.87 -11.81
CA LEU A 160 17.02 -8.20 -12.92
C LEU A 160 15.72 -8.80 -12.40
N SER A 161 14.59 -8.30 -12.90
CA SER A 161 13.26 -8.71 -12.45
C SER A 161 12.22 -8.34 -13.49
N ASN A 162 11.16 -9.15 -13.58
CA ASN A 162 9.97 -8.88 -14.40
C ASN A 162 9.10 -7.74 -13.83
N ARG A 163 9.42 -7.24 -12.62
CA ARG A 163 8.75 -6.06 -12.05
C ARG A 163 9.17 -4.81 -12.83
N PRO A 164 8.24 -3.86 -13.09
CA PRO A 164 8.59 -2.60 -13.74
C PRO A 164 9.62 -1.83 -12.92
N LEU A 165 10.49 -1.09 -13.60
CA LEU A 165 11.51 -0.25 -12.97
C LEU A 165 10.85 0.85 -12.12
N CYS A 166 9.99 1.65 -12.75
CA CYS A 166 9.18 2.67 -12.13
C CYS A 166 7.69 2.41 -12.40
N ARG A 167 6.83 2.74 -11.45
CA ARG A 167 5.38 2.73 -11.61
C ARG A 167 4.76 3.75 -10.64
N GLY A 168 3.74 4.48 -11.07
CA GLY A 168 2.90 5.25 -10.16
C GLY A 168 2.03 4.34 -9.30
N CYS A 169 2.11 4.50 -7.98
CA CYS A 169 1.18 3.91 -7.02
C CYS A 169 0.32 5.03 -6.43
N LEU A 170 -0.98 4.82 -6.26
CA LEU A 170 -1.86 5.83 -5.69
C LEU A 170 -1.77 5.78 -4.16
N ASP A 171 -1.32 6.86 -3.52
CA ASP A 171 -1.29 6.95 -2.07
C ASP A 171 -2.69 7.27 -1.55
N TRP A 172 -3.37 6.31 -0.92
CA TRP A 172 -4.72 6.50 -0.39
C TRP A 172 -4.84 7.59 0.69
N SER A 173 -3.75 7.95 1.37
CA SER A 173 -3.76 8.99 2.42
C SER A 173 -3.65 10.39 1.85
N GLN A 174 -2.87 10.55 0.78
CA GLN A 174 -2.60 11.83 0.11
C GLN A 174 -3.47 12.04 -1.14
N ARG A 175 -4.01 10.96 -1.72
CA ARG A 175 -4.67 10.90 -3.05
C ARG A 175 -3.78 11.35 -4.20
N HIS A 176 -2.48 11.28 -4.01
CA HIS A 176 -1.47 11.62 -5.01
C HIS A 176 -0.65 10.38 -5.36
N GLN A 177 -0.07 10.37 -6.56
CA GLN A 177 0.81 9.28 -6.94
C GLN A 177 2.14 9.37 -6.18
N HIS A 178 2.72 8.20 -5.89
CA HIS A 178 4.06 8.06 -5.36
C HIS A 178 4.81 6.93 -6.09
N LEU A 179 6.13 6.91 -5.96
CA LEU A 179 6.97 5.99 -6.72
C LEU A 179 6.92 4.56 -6.16
N ALA A 180 6.48 3.63 -7.00
CA ALA A 180 6.59 2.19 -6.80
C ALA A 180 7.47 1.55 -7.88
N GLY A 181 7.57 0.21 -7.84
CA GLY A 181 8.46 -0.55 -8.72
C GLY A 181 9.83 -0.80 -8.08
N ARG A 182 10.76 -1.33 -8.88
CA ARG A 182 12.11 -1.64 -8.41
C ARG A 182 12.83 -0.39 -7.90
N MET A 183 12.61 0.76 -8.54
CA MET A 183 13.20 2.03 -8.14
C MET A 183 12.65 2.54 -6.80
N GLY A 184 11.33 2.51 -6.60
CA GLY A 184 10.73 2.91 -5.32
C GLY A 184 11.24 2.08 -4.14
N LYS A 185 11.47 0.78 -4.35
CA LYS A 185 12.11 -0.09 -3.36
C LYS A 185 13.58 0.28 -3.14
N ALA A 186 14.36 0.43 -4.20
CA ALA A 186 15.78 0.76 -4.11
C ALA A 186 16.03 2.07 -3.34
N ILE A 187 15.20 3.08 -3.59
CA ILE A 187 15.26 4.35 -2.84
C ILE A 187 14.95 4.12 -1.36
N LEU A 188 13.86 3.42 -1.03
CA LEU A 188 13.54 3.15 0.38
C LEU A 188 14.68 2.40 1.09
N ASP A 189 15.18 1.32 0.48
CA ASP A 189 16.29 0.54 1.04
C ASP A 189 17.52 1.42 1.24
N ARG A 190 17.82 2.32 0.29
CA ARG A 190 18.97 3.22 0.40
C ARG A 190 18.81 4.24 1.52
N LEU A 191 17.63 4.81 1.71
CA LEU A 191 17.35 5.73 2.83
C LEU A 191 17.53 5.05 4.19
N LEU A 192 17.22 3.76 4.29
CA LEU A 192 17.45 2.95 5.48
C LEU A 192 18.96 2.67 5.68
N ILE A 193 19.69 2.29 4.63
CA ILE A 193 21.15 2.05 4.67
C ILE A 193 21.91 3.30 5.08
N LEU A 194 21.54 4.46 4.53
CA LEU A 194 22.12 5.76 4.88
C LEU A 194 21.71 6.25 6.28
N SER A 195 20.85 5.51 6.99
CA SER A 195 20.31 5.87 8.30
C SER A 195 19.56 7.22 8.30
N TRP A 196 19.04 7.64 7.15
CA TRP A 196 18.18 8.83 7.08
C TRP A 196 16.81 8.51 7.67
N ALA A 197 16.34 7.29 7.44
CA ALA A 197 15.13 6.76 8.03
C ALA A 197 15.38 5.39 8.66
N ARG A 198 14.45 4.98 9.54
CA ARG A 198 14.38 3.64 10.11
C ARG A 198 12.95 3.15 10.12
N ARG A 199 12.76 1.84 9.98
CA ARG A 199 11.46 1.22 10.16
C ARG A 199 11.18 1.05 11.66
N LEU A 200 10.02 1.49 12.13
CA LEU A 200 9.61 1.21 13.50
C LEU A 200 9.13 -0.25 13.64
N PRO A 201 9.50 -0.97 14.72
CA PRO A 201 9.03 -2.33 14.98
C PRO A 201 7.49 -2.40 14.99
N ASP A 202 6.95 -3.53 14.51
CA ASP A 202 5.52 -3.84 14.48
C ASP A 202 4.62 -2.78 13.83
N SER A 203 5.22 -1.98 12.95
CA SER A 203 4.59 -0.81 12.35
C SER A 203 4.94 -0.67 10.86
N ARG A 204 4.10 0.09 10.16
CA ARG A 204 4.37 0.56 8.79
C ARG A 204 5.12 1.89 8.76
N ILE A 205 5.36 2.53 9.90
CA ILE A 205 6.00 3.84 9.98
C ILE A 205 7.46 3.74 9.55
N ILE A 206 7.85 4.64 8.65
CA ILE A 206 9.24 4.92 8.30
C ILE A 206 9.61 6.23 8.97
N SER A 207 10.29 6.14 10.11
CA SER A 207 10.68 7.28 10.92
C SER A 207 11.96 7.88 10.39
N PHE A 208 11.90 9.11 9.91
CA PHE A 208 13.09 9.89 9.61
C PHE A 208 13.69 10.46 10.89
N SER A 209 15.02 10.45 11.00
CA SER A 209 15.70 11.25 12.01
C SER A 209 15.69 12.73 11.58
N PRO A 210 15.83 13.70 12.50
CA PRO A 210 15.89 15.12 12.13
C PRO A 210 16.98 15.40 11.09
N GLU A 211 18.15 14.77 11.23
CA GLU A 211 19.24 14.89 10.26
C GLU A 211 18.92 14.20 8.94
N GLY A 212 18.33 13.00 8.99
CA GLY A 212 17.93 12.26 7.79
C GLY A 212 16.88 12.98 6.95
N GLU A 213 15.91 13.63 7.59
CA GLU A 213 14.91 14.46 6.92
C GLU A 213 15.54 15.71 6.28
N ARG A 214 16.50 16.36 6.97
CA ARG A 214 17.26 17.47 6.38
C ARG A 214 18.01 17.03 5.13
N ARG A 215 18.72 15.89 5.19
CA ARG A 215 19.46 15.35 4.03
C ARG A 215 18.55 14.90 2.90
N PHE A 216 17.42 14.30 3.22
CA PHE A 216 16.40 13.92 2.24
C PHE A 216 15.88 15.15 1.49
N ASN A 217 15.49 16.20 2.22
CA ASN A 217 15.04 17.44 1.60
C ASN A 217 16.15 18.10 0.78
N ALA A 218 17.38 18.19 1.29
CA ALA A 218 18.50 18.77 0.56
C ALA A 218 18.85 18.00 -0.73
N TRP A 219 18.68 16.68 -0.75
CA TRP A 219 18.89 15.87 -1.95
C TRP A 219 17.80 16.12 -3.02
N LEU A 220 16.54 16.26 -2.59
CA LEU A 220 15.43 16.66 -3.46
C LEU A 220 15.63 18.07 -4.04
N GLY A 221 16.23 18.98 -3.26
CA GLY A 221 16.47 20.38 -3.63
C GLY A 221 15.44 21.30 -3.01
#